data_AF-A0A973RIW2-F1
#
_entry.id   AF-A0A973RIW2-F1
#
_cell.length_a   1.000
_cell.length_b   1.000
_cell.length_c   1.000
_cell.angle_alpha   90.00
_cell.angle_beta   90.00
_cell.angle_gamma   90.00
#
_symmetry.space_group_name_H-M   'P 1'
#
loop_
_entity.id
_entity.type
_entity.pdbx_description
1 polymer ?
#
loop_
_entity_poly.entity_id
_entity_poly.type
_entity_poly.pdbx_seq_one_letter_code
_entity_poly.pdbx_strand_id
1 'polypeptide(L)'
;MSFIELSLICLVAMLGPLLAGPRRWHLPLVLGELLAGVVLGRSLLGWVHADNETLKFLADIGFALMMFVSGTHVPVRDRTIRAAIGKGALRVVVTAVVAVLIGTAVALLFGSANAPLYAVLMASSSAALVLPIIESLRFKGPSVLELTAQVALADVAAIVALPLAIDPSHAGPKALGALAVAASAAVLWWLLRRADATGGRQRFHTFSENRKFALELRVQLTILFALAGVALFFNVSIMLAGFAFGLAVSAVGEPRRLARQLFARNDGFLGAG
;
A
#
# COMPACT_ATOMS: atom_id res chain seq x y z
N MET A 1 -0.99 -13.45 22.43
CA MET A 1 -1.63 -14.18 21.32
C MET A 1 -1.33 -15.65 21.46
N SER A 2 -2.34 -16.51 21.27
CA SER A 2 -2.15 -17.97 21.22
C SER A 2 -2.11 -18.47 19.77
N PHE A 3 -1.55 -19.67 19.54
CA PHE A 3 -1.63 -20.31 18.21
C PHE A 3 -3.06 -20.58 17.76
N ILE A 4 -4.02 -20.65 18.70
CA ILE A 4 -5.44 -20.82 18.42
C ILE A 4 -6.03 -19.55 17.81
N GLU A 5 -5.64 -18.38 18.31
CA GLU A 5 -6.09 -17.10 17.74
C GLU A 5 -5.52 -16.91 16.33
N LEU A 6 -4.25 -17.24 16.12
CA LEU A 6 -3.63 -17.19 14.78
C LEU A 6 -4.27 -18.19 13.81
N SER A 7 -4.53 -19.42 14.25
CA SER A 7 -5.18 -20.42 13.39
C SER A 7 -6.61 -20.02 13.06
N LEU A 8 -7.32 -19.41 14.01
CA LEU A 8 -8.66 -18.87 13.80
C LEU A 8 -8.62 -17.71 12.79
N ILE A 9 -7.68 -16.77 12.92
CA ILE A 9 -7.50 -15.68 11.95
C ILE A 9 -7.20 -16.24 10.55
N CYS A 10 -6.29 -17.21 10.42
CA CYS A 10 -6.00 -17.85 9.14
C CYS A 10 -7.21 -18.58 8.55
N LEU A 11 -7.94 -19.34 9.36
CA LEU A 11 -9.14 -20.07 8.94
C LEU A 11 -10.23 -19.11 8.45
N VAL A 12 -10.36 -17.98 9.12
CA VAL A 12 -11.32 -16.94 8.78
C VAL A 12 -10.88 -16.17 7.55
N ALA A 13 -9.57 -15.92 7.36
CA ALA A 13 -9.08 -15.31 6.14
C ALA A 13 -9.47 -16.16 4.90
N MET A 14 -9.62 -17.48 5.04
CA MET A 14 -10.14 -18.35 3.98
C MET A 14 -11.64 -18.13 3.67
N LEU A 15 -12.42 -17.53 4.58
CA LEU A 15 -13.81 -17.16 4.32
C LEU A 15 -13.92 -16.06 3.27
N GLY A 16 -12.92 -15.17 3.14
CA GLY A 16 -12.89 -14.15 2.09
C GLY A 16 -13.01 -14.79 0.70
N PRO A 17 -12.08 -15.67 0.31
CA PRO A 17 -12.15 -16.42 -0.94
C PRO A 17 -13.40 -17.28 -1.11
N LEU A 18 -13.89 -17.89 -0.02
CA LEU A 18 -15.11 -18.71 -0.06
C LEU A 18 -16.37 -17.88 -0.36
N LEU A 19 -16.44 -16.66 0.17
CA LEU A 19 -17.55 -15.72 -0.06
C LEU A 19 -17.43 -14.99 -1.42
N ALA A 20 -16.21 -14.79 -1.90
CA ALA A 20 -15.93 -14.18 -3.21
C ALA A 20 -15.98 -15.20 -4.37
N GLY A 21 -15.85 -16.50 -4.09
CA GLY A 21 -15.83 -17.59 -5.07
C GLY A 21 -17.08 -17.72 -5.95
N PRO A 22 -18.31 -17.46 -5.45
CA PRO A 22 -19.48 -17.42 -6.31
C PRO A 22 -19.41 -16.22 -7.27
N ARG A 23 -19.06 -16.46 -8.54
CA ARG A 23 -19.06 -15.47 -9.63
C ARG A 23 -20.35 -14.64 -9.76
N ARG A 24 -21.45 -15.10 -9.16
CA ARG A 24 -22.74 -14.43 -9.18
C ARG A 24 -22.77 -13.17 -8.33
N TRP A 25 -21.93 -13.08 -7.31
CA TRP A 25 -22.01 -12.04 -6.27
C TRP A 25 -21.16 -10.80 -6.58
N HIS A 26 -20.14 -10.90 -7.43
CA HIS A 26 -19.27 -9.76 -7.84
C HIS A 26 -18.72 -8.94 -6.65
N LEU A 27 -18.61 -9.53 -5.46
CA LEU A 27 -18.09 -8.86 -4.28
C LEU A 27 -16.55 -8.84 -4.32
N PRO A 28 -15.91 -7.68 -4.05
CA PRO A 28 -14.48 -7.61 -3.81
C PRO A 28 -14.07 -8.51 -2.64
N LEU A 29 -12.97 -9.24 -2.81
CA LEU A 29 -12.44 -10.17 -1.79
C LEU A 29 -12.28 -9.54 -0.40
N VAL A 30 -11.78 -8.30 -0.37
CA VAL A 30 -11.53 -7.53 0.85
C VAL A 30 -12.79 -7.36 1.70
N LEU A 31 -13.99 -7.31 1.10
CA LEU A 31 -15.24 -7.25 1.87
C LEU A 31 -15.45 -8.50 2.73
N GLY A 32 -15.09 -9.68 2.21
CA GLY A 32 -15.21 -10.93 2.96
C GLY A 32 -14.29 -10.95 4.18
N GLU A 33 -13.04 -10.50 4.02
CA GLU A 33 -12.06 -10.39 5.10
C GLU A 33 -12.46 -9.35 6.15
N LEU A 34 -12.99 -8.19 5.72
CA LEU A 34 -13.49 -7.16 6.62
C LEU A 34 -14.70 -7.64 7.43
N LEU A 35 -15.68 -8.31 6.78
CA LEU A 35 -16.83 -8.89 7.46
C LEU A 35 -16.41 -9.93 8.49
N ALA A 36 -15.48 -10.80 8.11
CA ALA A 36 -14.84 -11.75 9.00
C ALA A 36 -14.24 -11.08 10.24
N GLY A 37 -13.47 -10.00 10.04
CA GLY A 37 -12.88 -9.21 11.11
C GLY A 37 -13.92 -8.57 12.02
N VAL A 38 -15.02 -8.04 11.47
CA VAL A 38 -16.13 -7.47 12.25
C VAL A 38 -16.84 -8.53 13.10
N VAL A 39 -17.07 -9.72 12.51
CA VAL A 39 -17.72 -10.84 13.20
C VAL A 39 -16.88 -11.35 14.38
N LEU A 40 -15.57 -11.48 14.20
CA LEU A 40 -14.68 -12.05 15.23
C LEU A 40 -14.14 -11.02 16.21
N GLY A 41 -14.07 -9.77 15.78
CA GLY A 41 -13.59 -8.66 16.56
C GLY A 41 -14.56 -8.26 17.66
N ARG A 42 -14.24 -7.15 18.31
CA ARG A 42 -15.01 -6.60 19.44
C ARG A 42 -16.47 -6.28 19.11
N SER A 43 -16.82 -6.14 17.84
CA SER A 43 -18.18 -5.78 17.41
C SER A 43 -19.21 -6.88 17.62
N LEU A 44 -18.81 -8.17 17.60
CA LEU A 44 -19.74 -9.29 17.70
C LEU A 44 -19.25 -10.37 18.68
N LEU A 45 -18.24 -11.16 18.31
CA LEU A 45 -17.80 -12.29 19.13
C LEU A 45 -16.77 -11.91 20.22
N GLY A 46 -15.98 -10.85 19.99
CA GLY A 46 -14.96 -10.40 20.94
C GLY A 46 -13.79 -11.37 21.12
N TRP A 47 -13.60 -12.31 20.20
CA TRP A 47 -12.51 -13.30 20.27
C TRP A 47 -11.17 -12.72 19.85
N VAL A 48 -11.19 -11.73 18.96
CA VAL A 48 -9.98 -11.04 18.49
C VAL A 48 -9.94 -9.63 19.05
N HIS A 49 -8.90 -9.36 19.84
CA HIS A 49 -8.67 -8.05 20.46
C HIS A 49 -7.68 -7.24 19.63
N ALA A 50 -8.11 -6.06 19.16
CA ALA A 50 -7.29 -5.14 18.36
C ALA A 50 -6.11 -4.57 19.16
N ASP A 51 -6.17 -4.64 20.49
CA ASP A 51 -5.17 -4.09 21.40
C ASP A 51 -3.89 -4.93 21.44
N ASN A 52 -3.95 -6.16 20.93
CA ASN A 52 -2.85 -7.10 20.98
C ASN A 52 -1.66 -6.68 20.11
N GLU A 53 -0.49 -6.52 20.74
CA GLU A 53 0.74 -6.07 20.06
C GLU A 53 1.21 -7.00 18.94
N THR A 54 1.09 -8.32 19.10
CA THR A 54 1.49 -9.27 18.06
C THR A 54 0.58 -9.16 16.83
N LEU A 55 -0.71 -8.93 17.04
CA LEU A 55 -1.67 -8.73 15.96
C LEU A 55 -1.44 -7.40 15.22
N LYS A 56 -1.14 -6.33 15.96
CA LYS A 56 -0.74 -5.04 15.39
C LYS A 56 0.53 -5.18 14.56
N PHE A 57 1.56 -5.85 15.08
CA PHE A 57 2.80 -6.08 14.36
C PHE A 57 2.58 -6.90 13.06
N LEU A 58 1.73 -7.93 13.11
CA LEU A 58 1.39 -8.71 11.91
C LEU A 58 0.62 -7.86 10.88
N ALA A 59 -0.31 -7.02 11.34
CA ALA A 59 -1.03 -6.07 10.48
C ALA A 59 -0.07 -5.07 9.83
N ASP A 60 0.88 -4.52 10.60
CA ASP A 60 1.90 -3.59 10.12
C ASP A 60 2.78 -4.22 9.02
N ILE A 61 3.19 -5.48 9.19
CA ILE A 61 3.90 -6.24 8.16
C ILE A 61 3.02 -6.38 6.89
N GLY A 62 1.76 -6.76 7.06
CA GLY A 62 0.80 -6.89 5.97
C GLY A 62 0.62 -5.58 5.19
N PHE A 63 0.43 -4.46 5.90
CA PHE A 63 0.33 -3.13 5.31
C PHE A 63 1.61 -2.71 4.58
N ALA A 64 2.78 -2.97 5.16
CA ALA A 64 4.07 -2.69 4.51
C ALA A 64 4.20 -3.44 3.17
N LEU A 65 3.85 -4.73 3.15
CA LEU A 65 3.89 -5.57 1.97
C LEU A 65 2.87 -5.15 0.92
N MET A 66 1.62 -4.91 1.31
CA MET A 66 0.56 -4.46 0.40
C MET A 66 0.93 -3.13 -0.24
N MET A 67 1.49 -2.20 0.53
CA MET A 67 1.92 -0.90 0.02
C MET A 67 3.17 -0.99 -0.84
N PHE A 68 4.11 -1.87 -0.52
CA PHE A 68 5.22 -2.20 -1.42
C PHE A 68 4.72 -2.67 -2.77
N VAL A 69 3.82 -3.65 -2.78
CA VAL A 69 3.21 -4.17 -4.01
C VAL A 69 2.50 -3.06 -4.77
N SER A 70 1.67 -2.25 -4.11
CA SER A 70 1.02 -1.08 -4.73
C SER A 70 2.03 -0.12 -5.38
N GLY A 71 3.08 0.26 -4.66
CA GLY A 71 4.14 1.14 -5.14
C GLY A 71 4.86 0.60 -6.38
N THR A 72 5.06 -0.73 -6.48
CA THR A 72 5.69 -1.35 -7.66
C THR A 72 4.83 -1.26 -8.94
N HIS A 73 3.51 -1.09 -8.81
CA HIS A 73 2.61 -0.97 -9.96
C HIS A 73 2.53 0.45 -10.52
N VAL A 74 3.00 1.45 -9.77
CA VAL A 74 3.02 2.84 -10.23
C VAL A 74 3.96 2.95 -11.44
N PRO A 75 3.51 3.38 -12.63
CA PRO A 75 4.34 3.32 -13.84
C PRO A 75 5.28 4.54 -13.96
N VAL A 76 6.22 4.67 -13.02
CA VAL A 76 7.12 5.85 -12.86
C VAL A 76 7.98 6.12 -14.12
N ARG A 77 8.25 5.06 -14.89
CA ARG A 77 9.14 5.09 -16.05
C ARG A 77 8.42 5.44 -17.36
N ASP A 78 7.10 5.45 -17.38
CA ASP A 78 6.34 5.75 -18.59
C ASP A 78 6.35 7.27 -18.85
N ARG A 79 6.92 7.68 -19.98
CA ARG A 79 6.99 9.09 -20.39
C ARG A 79 5.60 9.68 -20.61
N THR A 80 4.62 8.84 -20.97
CA THR A 80 3.23 9.28 -21.15
C THR A 80 2.57 9.67 -19.82
N ILE A 81 2.98 9.03 -18.71
CA ILE A 81 2.51 9.41 -17.37
C ILE A 81 3.07 10.74 -16.93
N ARG A 82 4.32 11.12 -17.26
CA ARG A 82 4.81 12.47 -16.95
C ARG A 82 3.96 13.57 -17.56
N ALA A 83 3.44 13.36 -18.76
CA ALA A 83 2.49 14.28 -19.38
C ALA A 83 1.10 14.23 -18.69
N ALA A 84 0.69 13.05 -18.21
CA ALA A 84 -0.57 12.86 -17.49
C ALA A 84 -0.53 13.33 -16.01
N ILE A 85 0.65 13.44 -15.38
CA ILE A 85 0.81 13.88 -13.98
C ILE A 85 0.20 15.26 -13.78
N GLY A 86 0.35 16.19 -14.73
CA GLY A 86 -0.23 17.53 -14.59
C GLY A 86 -1.75 17.50 -14.46
N LYS A 87 -2.43 16.74 -15.34
CA LYS A 87 -3.89 16.56 -15.28
C LYS A 87 -4.33 15.72 -14.09
N GLY A 88 -3.58 14.67 -13.76
CA GLY A 88 -3.82 13.82 -12.58
C GLY A 88 -3.69 14.63 -11.28
N ALA A 89 -2.67 15.46 -11.15
CA ALA A 89 -2.47 16.35 -10.01
C ALA A 89 -3.62 17.38 -9.90
N LEU A 90 -4.06 17.96 -11.01
CA LEU A 90 -5.22 18.85 -11.00
C LEU A 90 -6.47 18.13 -10.48
N ARG A 91 -6.73 16.89 -10.94
CA ARG A 91 -7.85 16.09 -10.42
C ARG A 91 -7.71 15.80 -8.93
N VAL A 92 -6.51 15.43 -8.45
CA VAL A 92 -6.24 15.19 -7.03
C VAL A 92 -6.50 16.45 -6.20
N VAL A 93 -6.06 17.62 -6.68
CA VAL A 93 -6.31 18.90 -6.00
C VAL A 93 -7.80 19.20 -5.96
N VAL A 94 -8.52 19.04 -7.07
CA VAL A 94 -9.98 19.24 -7.11
C VAL A 94 -10.68 18.29 -6.13
N THR A 95 -10.35 17.00 -6.14
CA THR A 95 -10.93 16.03 -5.21
C THR A 95 -10.57 16.35 -3.76
N ALA A 96 -9.34 16.81 -3.49
CA ALA A 96 -8.92 17.20 -2.14
C ALA A 96 -9.68 18.43 -1.64
N VAL A 97 -9.88 19.44 -2.48
CA VAL A 97 -10.68 20.62 -2.12
C VAL A 97 -12.12 20.23 -1.81
N VAL A 98 -12.74 19.40 -2.66
CA VAL A 98 -14.10 18.90 -2.42
C VAL A 98 -14.15 18.07 -1.13
N ALA A 99 -13.17 17.21 -0.90
CA ALA A 99 -13.09 16.40 0.31
C ALA A 99 -12.91 17.25 1.58
N VAL A 100 -12.16 18.35 1.54
CA VAL A 100 -12.05 19.30 2.64
C VAL A 100 -13.38 19.99 2.90
N LEU A 101 -14.09 20.43 1.87
CA LEU A 101 -15.41 21.06 2.02
C LEU A 101 -16.42 20.09 2.64
N ILE A 102 -16.47 18.85 2.17
CA ILE A 102 -17.37 17.83 2.72
C ILE A 102 -16.94 17.44 4.14
N GLY A 103 -15.65 17.22 4.38
CA GLY A 103 -15.11 16.85 5.69
C GLY A 103 -15.35 17.90 6.75
N THR A 104 -15.23 19.19 6.40
CA THR A 104 -15.58 20.32 7.28
C THR A 104 -17.08 20.43 7.51
N ALA A 105 -17.91 20.25 6.48
CA ALA A 105 -19.36 20.22 6.64
C ALA A 105 -19.82 19.11 7.60
N VAL A 106 -19.27 17.90 7.46
CA VAL A 106 -19.54 16.78 8.38
C VAL A 106 -19.06 17.11 9.80
N ALA A 107 -17.86 17.66 9.96
CA ALA A 107 -17.36 18.06 11.27
C ALA A 107 -18.27 19.07 11.98
N LEU A 108 -18.79 20.05 11.23
CA LEU A 108 -19.74 21.05 11.75
C LEU A 108 -21.10 20.44 12.11
N LEU A 109 -21.62 19.54 11.27
CA LEU A 109 -22.92 18.88 11.51
C LEU A 109 -22.91 17.99 12.76
N PHE A 110 -21.79 17.32 13.04
CA PHE A 110 -21.66 16.41 14.19
C PHE A 110 -20.92 17.01 15.39
N GLY A 111 -20.53 18.29 15.33
CA GLY A 111 -19.78 18.97 16.41
C GLY A 111 -18.42 18.35 16.70
N SER A 112 -17.77 17.73 15.71
CA SER A 112 -16.50 17.02 15.84
C SER A 112 -15.33 17.92 15.47
N ALA A 113 -14.25 17.88 16.26
CA ALA A 113 -13.02 18.62 15.97
C ALA A 113 -12.15 18.00 14.85
N ASN A 114 -12.56 16.85 14.31
CA ASN A 114 -11.74 15.99 13.44
C ASN A 114 -11.93 16.28 11.93
N ALA A 115 -12.20 17.53 11.55
CA ALA A 115 -12.38 17.90 10.14
C ALA A 115 -11.21 17.48 9.22
N PRO A 116 -9.92 17.60 9.61
CA PRO A 116 -8.81 17.14 8.79
C PRO A 116 -8.83 15.62 8.53
N LEU A 117 -9.24 14.82 9.52
CA LEU A 117 -9.36 13.37 9.35
C LEU A 117 -10.44 13.01 8.36
N TYR A 118 -11.62 13.64 8.46
CA TYR A 118 -12.70 13.40 7.50
C TYR A 118 -12.31 13.82 6.09
N ALA A 119 -11.60 14.93 5.94
CA ALA A 119 -11.10 15.38 4.65
C ALA A 119 -10.14 14.36 4.02
N VAL A 120 -9.17 13.85 4.79
CA VAL A 120 -8.22 12.84 4.29
C VAL A 120 -8.93 11.54 3.93
N LEU A 121 -9.88 11.09 4.77
CA LEU A 121 -10.65 9.87 4.51
C LEU A 121 -11.50 9.98 3.24
N MET A 122 -12.11 11.14 3.00
CA MET A 122 -12.92 11.39 1.79
C MET A 122 -12.07 11.56 0.52
N ALA A 123 -10.83 12.06 0.67
CA ALA A 123 -9.89 12.21 -0.45
C ALA A 123 -9.14 10.92 -0.78
N SER A 124 -9.11 9.95 0.14
CA SER A 124 -8.34 8.72 -0.01
C SER A 124 -8.90 7.85 -1.14
N SER A 125 -7.99 7.23 -1.88
CA SER A 125 -8.29 6.24 -2.91
C SER A 125 -7.67 4.89 -2.52
N SER A 126 -7.86 3.84 -3.34
CA SER A 126 -7.21 2.55 -3.15
C SER A 126 -6.68 1.99 -4.48
N ALA A 127 -5.39 2.20 -4.76
CA ALA A 127 -4.72 1.62 -5.92
C ALA A 127 -4.76 0.08 -5.92
N ALA A 128 -4.73 -0.53 -4.74
CA ALA A 128 -4.74 -1.98 -4.56
C ALA A 128 -6.01 -2.65 -5.14
N LEU A 129 -7.14 -1.92 -5.18
CA LEU A 129 -8.40 -2.42 -5.73
C LEU A 129 -8.60 -2.00 -7.18
N VAL A 130 -8.29 -0.74 -7.50
CA VAL A 130 -8.59 -0.17 -8.83
C VAL A 130 -7.69 -0.76 -9.92
N LEU A 131 -6.41 -1.00 -9.63
CA LEU A 131 -5.45 -1.47 -10.64
C LEU A 131 -5.75 -2.89 -11.15
N PRO A 132 -6.05 -3.89 -10.29
CA PRO A 132 -6.48 -5.22 -10.76
C PRO A 132 -7.76 -5.17 -11.60
N ILE A 133 -8.71 -4.29 -11.26
CA ILE A 133 -9.97 -4.13 -12.02
C ILE A 133 -9.70 -3.56 -13.42
N ILE A 134 -8.84 -2.55 -13.52
CA ILE A 134 -8.43 -2.00 -14.82
C ILE A 134 -7.75 -3.07 -15.69
N GLU A 135 -6.90 -3.89 -15.09
CA GLU A 135 -6.17 -4.95 -15.79
C GLU A 135 -7.09 -6.09 -16.23
N SER A 136 -8.04 -6.50 -15.39
CA SER A 136 -9.02 -7.56 -15.69
C SER A 136 -9.99 -7.16 -16.80
N LEU A 137 -10.45 -5.90 -16.79
CA LEU A 137 -11.32 -5.34 -17.82
C LEU A 137 -10.57 -4.92 -19.10
N ARG A 138 -9.23 -5.08 -19.11
CA ARG A 138 -8.35 -4.74 -20.25
C ARG A 138 -8.52 -3.30 -20.73
N PHE A 139 -8.89 -2.36 -19.86
CA PHE A 139 -9.02 -0.96 -20.24
C PHE A 139 -7.65 -0.40 -20.63
N LYS A 140 -7.57 0.23 -21.80
CA LYS A 140 -6.36 0.86 -22.32
C LYS A 140 -6.67 2.27 -22.80
N GLY A 141 -5.68 3.15 -22.70
CA GLY A 141 -5.76 4.49 -23.27
C GLY A 141 -5.31 5.59 -22.30
N PRO A 142 -5.29 6.85 -22.78
CA PRO A 142 -4.83 8.00 -22.01
C PRO A 142 -5.65 8.23 -20.73
N SER A 143 -6.97 8.00 -20.75
CA SER A 143 -7.83 8.15 -19.58
C SER A 143 -7.49 7.17 -18.45
N VAL A 144 -7.07 5.96 -18.80
CA VAL A 144 -6.64 4.93 -17.82
C VAL A 144 -5.31 5.32 -17.19
N LEU A 145 -4.37 5.85 -17.99
CA LEU A 145 -3.09 6.36 -17.47
C LEU A 145 -3.30 7.56 -16.53
N GLU A 146 -4.19 8.49 -16.90
CA GLU A 146 -4.57 9.62 -16.04
C GLU A 146 -5.22 9.15 -14.73
N LEU A 147 -6.11 8.16 -14.79
CA LEU A 147 -6.74 7.57 -13.60
C LEU A 147 -5.71 6.87 -12.69
N THR A 148 -4.83 6.04 -13.26
CA THR A 148 -3.75 5.39 -12.51
C THR A 148 -2.82 6.39 -11.84
N ALA A 149 -2.46 7.47 -12.54
CA ALA A 149 -1.65 8.55 -11.99
C ALA A 149 -2.38 9.28 -10.86
N GLN A 150 -3.67 9.61 -11.04
CA GLN A 150 -4.50 10.23 -10.01
C GLN A 150 -4.60 9.35 -8.77
N VAL A 151 -4.90 8.06 -8.94
CA VAL A 151 -5.05 7.10 -7.84
C VAL A 151 -3.74 6.95 -7.06
N ALA A 152 -2.61 6.79 -7.75
CA ALA A 152 -1.31 6.72 -7.10
C ALA A 152 -0.95 8.01 -6.33
N LEU A 153 -1.23 9.17 -6.91
CA LEU A 153 -1.00 10.46 -6.24
C LEU A 153 -1.91 10.65 -5.03
N ALA A 154 -3.18 10.26 -5.13
CA ALA A 154 -4.13 10.32 -4.04
C ALA A 154 -3.74 9.39 -2.88
N ASP A 155 -3.30 8.16 -3.16
CA ASP A 155 -2.82 7.21 -2.15
C ASP A 155 -1.58 7.76 -1.41
N VAL A 156 -0.60 8.30 -2.15
CA VAL A 156 0.58 8.94 -1.54
C VAL A 156 0.17 10.12 -0.67
N ALA A 157 -0.69 10.99 -1.20
CA ALA A 157 -1.16 12.15 -0.46
C ALA A 157 -1.90 11.74 0.82
N ALA A 158 -2.77 10.74 0.77
CA ALA A 158 -3.48 10.22 1.92
C ALA A 158 -2.53 9.60 2.96
N ILE A 159 -1.56 8.79 2.53
CA ILE A 159 -0.57 8.15 3.41
C ILE A 159 0.26 9.20 4.17
N VAL A 160 0.63 10.30 3.52
CA VAL A 160 1.40 11.39 4.15
C VAL A 160 0.51 12.31 4.98
N ALA A 161 -0.70 12.63 4.50
CA ALA A 161 -1.62 13.54 5.17
C ALA A 161 -2.27 12.93 6.42
N LEU A 162 -2.49 11.62 6.45
CA LEU A 162 -3.20 10.96 7.56
C LEU A 162 -2.48 11.12 8.91
N PRO A 163 -1.16 10.83 9.05
CA PRO A 163 -0.45 11.06 10.30
C PRO A 163 -0.43 12.53 10.76
N LEU A 164 -0.48 13.48 9.82
CA LEU A 164 -0.54 14.92 10.07
C LEU A 164 -1.95 15.35 10.51
N ALA A 165 -2.98 14.74 9.94
CA ALA A 165 -4.38 14.98 10.30
C ALA A 165 -4.74 14.37 11.66
N ILE A 166 -4.12 13.26 12.07
CA ILE A 166 -4.32 12.62 13.38
C ILE A 166 -3.74 13.47 14.52
N ASP A 167 -2.60 14.12 14.28
CA ASP A 167 -1.84 14.81 15.34
C ASP A 167 -1.19 16.08 14.77
N PRO A 168 -1.98 17.16 14.61
CA PRO A 168 -1.51 18.39 13.99
C PRO A 168 -0.41 19.10 14.80
N SER A 169 -0.35 18.89 16.12
CA SER A 169 0.65 19.52 16.99
C SER A 169 2.06 18.97 16.75
N HIS A 170 2.20 17.73 16.30
CA HIS A 170 3.49 17.12 15.93
C HIS A 170 3.70 17.06 14.40
N ALA A 171 3.01 17.90 13.63
CA ALA A 171 3.09 17.89 12.17
C ALA A 171 4.51 18.13 11.64
N GLY A 172 5.30 19.00 12.28
CA GLY A 172 6.68 19.29 11.86
C GLY A 172 7.59 18.06 11.90
N PRO A 173 7.76 17.41 13.06
CA PRO A 173 8.53 16.16 13.17
C PRO A 173 8.04 15.05 12.22
N LYS A 174 6.72 14.89 12.05
CA LYS A 174 6.16 13.89 11.13
C LYS A 174 6.44 14.20 9.66
N ALA A 175 6.40 15.47 9.27
CA ALA A 175 6.79 15.89 7.92
C ALA A 175 8.28 15.64 7.66
N LEU A 176 9.14 15.92 8.64
CA LEU A 176 10.57 15.59 8.57
C LEU A 176 10.78 14.07 8.45
N GLY A 177 10.01 13.28 9.20
CA GLY A 177 10.02 11.83 9.09
C GLY A 177 9.63 11.32 7.71
N ALA A 178 8.57 11.89 7.11
CA ALA A 178 8.14 11.53 5.78
C ALA A 178 9.22 11.87 4.73
N LEU A 179 9.88 13.01 4.89
CA LEU A 179 11.03 13.40 4.07
C LEU A 179 12.22 12.46 4.27
N ALA A 180 12.49 12.01 5.50
CA ALA A 180 13.55 11.06 5.80
C ALA A 180 13.30 9.72 5.08
N VAL A 181 12.08 9.19 5.15
CA VAL A 181 11.68 7.95 4.43
C VAL A 181 11.82 8.14 2.92
N ALA A 182 11.36 9.27 2.37
CA ALA A 182 11.49 9.58 0.95
C ALA A 182 12.97 9.69 0.51
N ALA A 183 13.82 10.31 1.33
CA ALA A 183 15.26 10.41 1.08
C ALA A 183 15.93 9.04 1.12
N SER A 184 15.61 8.19 2.11
CA SER A 184 16.10 6.81 2.18
C SER A 184 15.69 6.00 0.94
N ALA A 185 14.45 6.14 0.48
CA ALA A 185 13.98 5.49 -0.74
C ALA A 185 14.69 6.02 -2.00
N ALA A 186 15.00 7.32 -2.07
CA ALA A 186 15.76 7.90 -3.17
C ALA A 186 17.22 7.41 -3.21
N VAL A 187 17.87 7.30 -2.04
CA VAL A 187 19.21 6.70 -1.91
C VAL A 187 19.18 5.24 -2.36
N LEU A 188 18.19 4.48 -1.91
CA LEU A 188 18.00 3.10 -2.34
C LEU A 188 17.81 2.98 -3.85
N TRP A 189 16.94 3.80 -4.44
CA TRP A 189 16.76 3.85 -5.89
C TRP A 189 18.07 4.12 -6.62
N TRP A 190 18.88 5.07 -6.13
CA TRP A 190 20.18 5.39 -6.70
C TRP A 190 21.16 4.20 -6.62
N LEU A 191 21.22 3.53 -5.48
CA LEU A 191 22.06 2.33 -5.28
C LEU A 191 21.63 1.19 -6.22
N LEU A 192 20.33 0.90 -6.29
CA LEU A 192 19.78 -0.13 -7.17
C LEU A 192 20.06 0.19 -8.65
N ARG A 193 19.86 1.45 -9.05
CA ARG A 193 20.15 1.90 -10.42
C ARG A 193 21.63 1.80 -10.77
N ARG A 194 22.52 2.12 -9.83
CA ARG A 194 23.97 2.00 -10.03
C ARG A 194 24.41 0.54 -10.16
N ALA A 195 23.84 -0.35 -9.35
CA ALA A 195 24.09 -1.79 -9.42
C ALA A 195 23.60 -2.40 -10.76
N ASP A 196 22.49 -1.90 -11.30
CA ASP A 196 21.96 -2.31 -12.60
C ASP A 196 22.86 -1.82 -13.76
N ALA A 197 23.35 -0.57 -13.67
CA ALA A 197 24.20 0.05 -14.69
C ALA A 197 25.62 -0.54 -14.78
N THR A 198 26.18 -1.08 -13.71
CA THR A 198 27.54 -1.67 -13.69
C THR A 198 27.61 -3.12 -14.18
N GLY A 199 26.52 -3.67 -14.73
CA GLY A 199 26.51 -5.05 -15.23
C GLY A 199 26.50 -6.13 -14.13
N GLY A 200 26.31 -5.74 -12.86
CA GLY A 200 26.09 -6.67 -11.75
C GLY A 200 24.91 -7.63 -12.01
N ARG A 201 23.99 -7.22 -12.88
CA ARG A 201 22.90 -8.04 -13.39
C ARG A 201 23.36 -9.36 -13.99
N GLN A 202 24.35 -9.39 -14.90
CA GLN A 202 24.79 -10.64 -15.53
C GLN A 202 25.56 -11.54 -14.57
N ARG A 203 26.35 -10.96 -13.63
CA ARG A 203 27.07 -11.76 -12.62
C ARG A 203 26.13 -12.36 -11.58
N PHE A 204 25.03 -11.67 -11.24
CA PHE A 204 23.95 -12.25 -10.46
C PHE A 204 23.01 -13.13 -11.29
N HIS A 205 22.88 -13.00 -12.62
CA HIS A 205 21.99 -13.86 -13.42
C HIS A 205 22.63 -15.22 -13.78
N THR A 206 23.95 -15.27 -14.01
CA THR A 206 24.61 -16.51 -14.48
C THR A 206 25.03 -17.45 -13.33
N PHE A 207 25.14 -16.97 -12.09
CA PHE A 207 25.48 -17.80 -10.92
C PHE A 207 24.25 -18.31 -10.14
N SER A 208 23.11 -18.51 -10.82
CA SER A 208 21.82 -18.24 -10.18
C SER A 208 20.69 -19.23 -10.35
N GLU A 209 20.80 -20.22 -11.21
CA GLU A 209 19.58 -20.79 -11.77
C GLU A 209 18.73 -21.61 -10.80
N ASN A 210 19.25 -22.05 -9.64
CA ASN A 210 18.49 -22.96 -8.77
C ASN A 210 18.31 -22.54 -7.29
N ARG A 211 18.86 -21.41 -6.80
CA ARG A 211 18.76 -20.99 -5.37
C ARG A 211 18.38 -19.52 -5.09
N LYS A 212 18.15 -18.67 -6.10
CA LYS A 212 18.00 -17.21 -5.90
C LYS A 212 16.63 -16.70 -5.41
N PHE A 213 15.55 -17.45 -5.59
CA PHE A 213 14.22 -17.01 -5.13
C PHE A 213 14.18 -16.68 -3.63
N ALA A 214 14.87 -17.46 -2.80
CA ALA A 214 14.92 -17.22 -1.37
C ALA A 214 15.82 -16.03 -1.00
N LEU A 215 16.90 -15.77 -1.74
CA LEU A 215 17.83 -14.69 -1.44
C LEU A 215 17.24 -13.33 -1.82
N GLU A 216 16.62 -13.24 -2.99
CA GLU A 216 15.99 -12.01 -3.49
C GLU A 216 14.84 -11.55 -2.59
N LEU A 217 13.96 -12.48 -2.23
CA LEU A 217 12.86 -12.21 -1.30
C LEU A 217 13.38 -11.79 0.09
N ARG A 218 14.44 -12.43 0.60
CA ARG A 218 15.07 -12.02 1.87
C ARG A 218 15.64 -10.61 1.79
N VAL A 219 16.34 -10.25 0.71
CA VAL A 219 16.89 -8.90 0.54
C VAL A 219 15.77 -7.86 0.46
N GLN A 220 14.71 -8.12 -0.31
CA GLN A 220 13.56 -7.22 -0.39
C GLN A 220 12.87 -7.04 0.95
N LEU A 221 12.64 -8.13 1.70
CA LEU A 221 12.06 -8.05 3.05
C LEU A 221 12.97 -7.29 4.02
N THR A 222 14.28 -7.52 3.98
CA THR A 222 15.24 -6.77 4.81
C THR A 222 15.17 -5.28 4.51
N ILE A 223 15.14 -4.88 3.24
CA ILE A 223 15.03 -3.47 2.85
C ILE A 223 13.68 -2.89 3.28
N LEU A 224 12.59 -3.61 3.06
CA LEU A 224 11.25 -3.20 3.45
C LEU A 224 11.16 -2.96 4.97
N PHE A 225 11.63 -3.91 5.78
CA PHE A 225 11.62 -3.80 7.23
C PHE A 225 12.59 -2.74 7.74
N ALA A 226 13.73 -2.53 7.09
CA ALA A 226 14.63 -1.43 7.41
C ALA A 226 13.96 -0.07 7.19
N LEU A 227 13.30 0.13 6.04
CA LEU A 227 12.54 1.35 5.75
C LEU A 227 11.34 1.52 6.69
N ALA A 228 10.64 0.43 7.03
CA ALA A 228 9.57 0.46 8.02
C ALA A 228 10.09 0.85 9.41
N GLY A 229 11.27 0.36 9.80
CA GLY A 229 11.95 0.76 11.03
C GLY A 229 12.29 2.26 11.06
N VAL A 230 12.74 2.83 9.93
CA VAL A 230 12.93 4.28 9.79
C VAL A 230 11.59 5.02 9.95
N ALA A 231 10.52 4.56 9.32
CA ALA A 231 9.19 5.18 9.46
C ALA A 231 8.70 5.17 10.91
N LEU A 232 8.84 4.04 11.61
CA LEU A 232 8.49 3.91 13.03
C LEU A 232 9.32 4.84 13.92
N PHE A 233 10.63 4.94 13.68
CA PHE A 233 11.51 5.82 14.45
C PHE A 233 11.07 7.30 14.36
N PHE A 234 10.60 7.73 13.19
CA PHE A 234 10.09 9.09 12.99
C PHE A 234 8.57 9.25 13.25
N ASN A 235 7.89 8.23 13.78
CA ASN A 235 6.44 8.23 14.01
C ASN A 235 5.61 8.56 12.77
N VAL A 236 6.02 8.01 11.61
CA VAL A 236 5.33 8.13 10.32
C VAL A 236 4.74 6.77 9.93
N SER A 237 3.79 6.78 9.00
CA SER A 237 3.11 5.58 8.54
C SER A 237 4.07 4.55 7.90
N ILE A 238 3.96 3.30 8.32
CA ILE A 238 4.64 2.14 7.72
C ILE A 238 4.23 1.96 6.25
N MET A 239 2.99 2.35 5.92
CA MET A 239 2.49 2.35 4.54
C MET A 239 3.34 3.23 3.63
N LEU A 240 3.86 4.36 4.14
CA LEU A 240 4.75 5.24 3.39
C LEU A 240 6.07 4.55 3.04
N ALA A 241 6.66 3.83 4.00
CA ALA A 241 7.89 3.07 3.79
C ALA A 241 7.71 1.99 2.72
N GLY A 242 6.64 1.19 2.83
CA GLY A 242 6.30 0.18 1.84
C GLY A 242 6.13 0.78 0.45
N PHE A 243 5.27 1.80 0.33
CA PHE A 243 5.00 2.45 -0.96
C PHE A 243 6.25 3.09 -1.57
N ALA A 244 7.04 3.81 -0.78
CA ALA A 244 8.27 4.45 -1.24
C ALA A 244 9.31 3.43 -1.73
N PHE A 245 9.43 2.29 -1.04
CA PHE A 245 10.25 1.17 -1.52
C PHE A 245 9.74 0.62 -2.85
N GLY A 246 8.43 0.39 -2.98
CA GLY A 246 7.81 -0.11 -4.21
C GLY A 246 8.05 0.83 -5.39
N LEU A 247 7.93 2.14 -5.15
CA LEU A 247 8.20 3.18 -6.13
C LEU A 247 9.66 3.18 -6.58
N ALA A 248 10.60 3.03 -5.65
CA ALA A 248 12.03 2.92 -5.94
C ALA A 248 12.33 1.71 -6.84
N VAL A 249 11.73 0.55 -6.54
CA VAL A 249 11.87 -0.67 -7.37
C VAL A 249 11.25 -0.48 -8.76
N SER A 250 10.04 0.09 -8.84
CA SER A 250 9.37 0.37 -10.12
C SER A 250 10.20 1.31 -11.01
N ALA A 251 10.84 2.32 -10.41
CA ALA A 251 11.66 3.29 -11.14
C ALA A 251 12.94 2.70 -11.74
N VAL A 252 13.48 1.61 -11.18
CA VAL A 252 14.62 0.87 -11.75
C VAL A 252 14.17 0.03 -12.95
N GLY A 253 12.93 -0.48 -12.94
CA GLY A 253 12.34 -1.24 -14.05
C GLY A 253 12.52 -2.75 -13.91
N GLU A 254 12.52 -3.28 -12.68
CA GLU A 254 12.53 -4.72 -12.47
C GLU A 254 11.32 -5.39 -13.16
N PRO A 255 11.52 -6.58 -13.78
CA PRO A 255 10.42 -7.30 -14.38
C PRO A 255 9.41 -7.63 -13.28
N ARG A 256 8.15 -7.28 -13.54
CA ARG A 256 6.95 -7.44 -12.68
C ARG A 256 6.63 -8.89 -12.28
N ARG A 257 7.61 -9.81 -12.29
CA ARG A 257 7.50 -11.20 -11.82
C ARG A 257 7.51 -11.28 -10.29
N LEU A 258 8.27 -10.44 -9.60
CA LEU A 258 8.39 -10.47 -8.14
C LEU A 258 7.16 -9.93 -7.42
N ALA A 259 6.59 -8.81 -7.91
CA ALA A 259 5.29 -8.32 -7.47
C ALA A 259 4.18 -9.35 -7.75
N ARG A 260 4.20 -10.04 -8.90
CA ARG A 260 3.28 -11.14 -9.24
C ARG A 260 3.47 -12.39 -8.38
N GLN A 261 4.65 -12.62 -7.80
CA GLN A 261 4.95 -13.78 -6.96
C GLN A 261 4.71 -13.51 -5.48
N LEU A 262 4.94 -12.26 -5.02
CA LEU A 262 4.37 -11.78 -3.78
C LEU A 262 2.85 -11.74 -3.89
N PHE A 263 2.26 -11.32 -5.01
CA PHE A 263 0.83 -11.53 -5.29
C PHE A 263 0.49 -13.02 -5.29
N ALA A 264 1.21 -13.94 -5.94
CA ALA A 264 0.86 -15.37 -5.85
C ALA A 264 0.94 -15.95 -4.42
N ARG A 265 1.73 -15.33 -3.53
CA ARG A 265 1.88 -15.76 -2.13
C ARG A 265 1.03 -14.95 -1.13
N ASN A 266 0.74 -13.69 -1.40
CA ASN A 266 -0.29 -12.91 -0.70
C ASN A 266 -1.66 -13.37 -1.17
N ASP A 267 -1.87 -13.65 -2.44
CA ASP A 267 -3.11 -14.22 -2.96
C ASP A 267 -3.30 -15.68 -2.54
N GLY A 268 -2.21 -16.45 -2.57
CA GLY A 268 -2.22 -17.85 -2.16
C GLY A 268 -2.27 -18.08 -0.64
N PHE A 269 -2.07 -17.04 0.18
CA PHE A 269 -2.14 -17.13 1.65
C PHE A 269 -3.12 -16.12 2.30
N LEU A 270 -3.49 -15.05 1.60
CA LEU A 270 -4.25 -13.87 2.06
C LEU A 270 -5.02 -13.12 0.94
N GLY A 271 -5.36 -13.72 -0.22
CA GLY A 271 -5.90 -12.90 -1.32
C GLY A 271 -6.31 -13.62 -2.61
N ALA A 272 -7.09 -14.70 -2.59
CA ALA A 272 -7.35 -15.42 -3.84
C ALA A 272 -8.17 -14.62 -4.89
N GLY A 273 -7.49 -14.20 -5.97
CA GLY A 273 -7.96 -14.20 -7.38
C GLY A 273 -8.87 -13.09 -7.87
#